data_AF-A0AAV5UP57-F1
#
_entry.id   AF-A0AAV5UP57-F1
#
_cell.length_a   1.000
_cell.length_b   1.000
_cell.length_c   1.000
_cell.angle_alpha   90.00
_cell.angle_beta   90.00
_cell.angle_gamma   90.00
#
_symmetry.space_group_name_H-M   'P 1'
#
loop_
_entity.id
_entity.type
_entity.pdbx_description
1 polymer ?
#
loop_
_entity_poly.entity_id
_entity_poly.type
_entity_poly.pdbx_seq_one_letter_code
_entity_poly.pdbx_strand_id
1 'polypeptide(L)'
;SFPPLAQGPFSQTLCEFVMGCYHMREIPYMLNALHVLLHFGALFPMTIMWNSDLIYIQIVNFRHWWQVFAIITLTFTLAVSKAVFIGGLIEKPLIGHWNKQRVMGIYGFCLVFILISAGLQTWTTVITAADSFYAARYITATCFTWALSITWVLFMVAYACKYRDVDE
;
A
#
# COMPACT_ATOMS: atom_id res chain seq x y z
N SER A 1 -36.32 -1.97 40.28
CA SER A 1 -34.91 -1.86 40.66
C SER A 1 -34.10 -2.75 39.74
N PHE A 2 -33.54 -2.19 38.66
CA PHE A 2 -32.59 -2.92 37.82
C PHE A 2 -31.24 -3.01 38.53
N PRO A 3 -30.49 -4.12 38.39
CA PRO A 3 -29.18 -4.22 39.02
C PRO A 3 -28.18 -3.30 38.30
N PRO A 4 -27.13 -2.85 39.00
CA PRO A 4 -26.10 -2.02 38.39
C PRO A 4 -25.31 -2.88 37.38
N LEU A 5 -25.31 -2.48 36.11
CA LEU A 5 -24.44 -3.04 35.09
C LEU A 5 -23.00 -2.72 35.47
N ALA A 6 -22.23 -3.78 35.72
CA ALA A 6 -20.82 -3.71 36.07
C ALA A 6 -20.02 -2.93 35.02
N GLN A 7 -19.50 -1.78 35.41
CA GLN A 7 -18.48 -1.04 34.68
C GLN A 7 -17.14 -1.80 34.81
N GLY A 8 -17.01 -2.88 34.05
CA GLY A 8 -15.73 -3.54 33.86
C GLY A 8 -14.87 -2.77 32.85
N PRO A 9 -13.52 -2.80 32.96
CA PRO A 9 -12.61 -2.17 32.00
C PRO A 9 -12.82 -2.65 30.55
N PHE A 10 -13.43 -3.83 30.39
CA PHE A 10 -13.81 -4.40 29.09
C PHE A 10 -14.90 -3.59 28.35
N SER A 11 -15.78 -2.89 29.08
CA SER A 11 -16.85 -2.08 28.48
C SER A 11 -16.33 -0.74 27.94
N GLN A 12 -15.25 -0.19 28.52
CA GLN A 12 -14.57 0.98 27.99
C GLN A 12 -13.77 0.65 26.72
N THR A 13 -13.09 -0.51 26.68
CA THR A 13 -12.39 -0.96 25.45
C THR A 13 -13.38 -1.20 24.32
N LEU A 14 -14.56 -1.75 24.60
CA LEU A 14 -15.63 -1.92 23.61
C LEU A 14 -16.20 -0.57 23.14
N CYS A 15 -16.29 0.43 24.02
CA CYS A 15 -16.77 1.76 23.63
C CYS A 15 -15.74 2.53 22.79
N GLU A 16 -14.43 2.39 23.07
CA GLU A 16 -13.36 2.89 22.20
C GLU A 16 -13.27 2.12 20.87
N PHE A 17 -13.54 0.81 20.88
CA PHE A 17 -13.62 -0.01 19.67
C PHE A 17 -14.84 0.37 18.82
N VAL A 18 -16.00 0.64 19.44
CA VAL A 18 -17.25 1.04 18.77
C VAL A 18 -17.21 2.51 18.30
N MET A 19 -16.55 3.43 19.03
CA MET A 19 -16.22 4.76 18.51
C MET A 19 -15.15 4.70 17.40
N GLY A 20 -14.23 3.74 17.48
CA GLY A 20 -13.35 3.34 16.38
C GLY A 20 -14.14 2.85 15.14
N CYS A 21 -15.26 2.14 15.33
CA CYS A 21 -16.12 1.64 14.26
C CYS A 21 -16.80 2.74 13.42
N TYR A 22 -17.11 3.91 13.99
CA TYR A 22 -17.59 5.05 13.18
C TYR A 22 -16.46 5.70 12.38
N HIS A 23 -15.21 5.68 12.90
CA HIS A 23 -14.00 6.03 12.14
C HIS A 23 -13.60 4.96 11.10
N MET A 24 -13.99 3.69 11.28
CA MET A 24 -13.62 2.56 10.42
C MET A 24 -14.25 2.60 9.01
N ARG A 25 -15.22 3.48 8.76
CA ARG A 25 -15.67 3.75 7.39
C ARG A 25 -14.64 4.55 6.60
N GLU A 26 -13.91 5.46 7.25
CA GLU A 26 -12.93 6.36 6.62
C GLU A 26 -11.51 5.78 6.57
N ILE A 27 -11.13 4.94 7.54
CA ILE A 27 -9.80 4.29 7.60
C ILE A 27 -9.38 3.60 6.29
N PRO A 28 -10.20 2.76 5.63
CA PRO A 28 -9.78 2.12 4.39
C PRO A 28 -9.61 3.12 3.24
N TYR A 29 -10.34 4.23 3.23
CA TYR A 29 -10.18 5.28 2.22
C TYR A 29 -8.92 6.12 2.46
N MET A 30 -8.64 6.48 3.72
CA MET A 30 -7.41 7.18 4.09
C MET A 30 -6.16 6.32 3.85
N LEU A 31 -6.22 5.03 4.19
CA LEU A 31 -5.13 4.08 3.89
C LEU A 31 -4.90 3.94 2.39
N ASN A 32 -5.97 3.89 1.58
CA ASN A 32 -5.83 3.81 0.14
C ASN A 32 -5.31 5.12 -0.47
N ALA A 33 -5.70 6.28 0.06
CA ALA A 33 -5.11 7.57 -0.32
C ALA A 33 -3.61 7.61 0.00
N LEU A 34 -3.22 7.18 1.20
CA LEU A 34 -1.83 7.03 1.60
C LEU A 34 -1.07 6.07 0.68
N HIS A 35 -1.68 4.95 0.28
CA HIS A 35 -1.10 4.02 -0.69
C HIS A 35 -0.81 4.68 -2.03
N VAL A 36 -1.77 5.45 -2.56
CA VAL A 36 -1.56 6.16 -3.83
C VAL A 36 -0.39 7.14 -3.70
N LEU A 37 -0.29 7.87 -2.59
CA LEU A 37 0.84 8.78 -2.32
C LEU A 37 2.17 8.02 -2.20
N LEU A 38 2.21 6.91 -1.47
CA LEU A 38 3.41 6.08 -1.33
C LEU A 38 3.87 5.49 -2.67
N HIS A 39 2.94 5.09 -3.55
CA HIS A 39 3.27 4.66 -4.90
C HIS A 39 3.92 5.77 -5.72
N PHE A 40 3.42 7.02 -5.64
CA PHE A 40 4.07 8.15 -6.29
C PHE A 40 5.47 8.40 -5.71
N GLY A 41 5.61 8.32 -4.39
CA GLY A 41 6.91 8.43 -3.70
C GLY A 41 7.91 7.34 -4.10
N ALA A 42 7.44 6.12 -4.39
CA ALA A 42 8.29 5.03 -4.87
C ALA A 42 8.60 5.14 -6.37
N LEU A 43 7.62 5.52 -7.20
CA LEU A 43 7.76 5.58 -8.66
C LEU A 43 8.58 6.79 -9.13
N PHE A 44 8.49 7.92 -8.44
CA PHE A 44 9.22 9.14 -8.80
C PHE A 44 10.75 8.94 -8.86
N PRO A 45 11.42 8.47 -7.78
CA PRO A 45 12.86 8.19 -7.82
C PRO A 45 13.20 7.00 -8.74
N MET A 46 12.23 6.15 -9.10
CA MET A 46 12.49 5.00 -9.97
C MET A 46 12.42 5.35 -11.46
N THR A 47 11.57 6.30 -11.84
CA THR A 47 11.31 6.67 -13.24
C THR A 47 12.20 7.80 -13.75
N ILE A 48 12.61 8.71 -12.87
CA ILE A 48 13.42 9.88 -13.23
C ILE A 48 14.86 9.67 -12.80
N MET A 49 15.79 9.82 -13.74
CA MET A 49 17.22 9.77 -13.50
C MET A 49 17.85 11.11 -13.88
N TRP A 50 18.40 11.81 -12.88
CA TRP A 50 19.17 13.02 -13.11
C TRP A 50 20.64 12.61 -13.30
N ASN A 51 21.22 12.93 -14.45
CA ASN A 51 22.66 12.83 -14.60
C ASN A 51 23.19 14.14 -15.19
N SER A 52 23.82 14.94 -14.33
CA SER A 52 24.73 16.03 -14.70
C SER A 52 24.26 16.88 -15.89
N ASP A 53 23.01 17.35 -15.83
CA ASP A 53 22.29 18.21 -16.81
C ASP A 53 21.28 17.53 -17.75
N LEU A 54 21.20 16.19 -17.78
CA LEU A 54 20.22 15.47 -18.58
C LEU A 54 19.26 14.65 -17.70
N ILE A 55 17.96 14.83 -17.96
CA ILE A 55 16.88 14.04 -17.36
C ILE A 55 16.64 12.83 -18.26
N TYR A 56 17.02 11.65 -17.77
CA TYR A 56 16.73 10.38 -18.44
C TYR A 56 15.50 9.73 -17.82
N ILE A 57 14.62 9.22 -18.67
CA ILE A 57 13.53 8.32 -18.25
C ILE A 57 14.13 6.93 -18.13
N GLN A 58 14.11 6.37 -16.91
CA GLN A 58 14.74 5.08 -16.55
C GLN A 58 14.42 3.94 -17.53
N ILE A 59 13.21 3.95 -18.09
CA ILE A 59 12.70 2.93 -19.02
C ILE A 59 13.63 2.76 -20.24
N VAL A 60 14.40 3.78 -20.59
CA VAL A 60 15.30 3.79 -21.74
C VAL A 60 16.72 3.31 -21.39
N ASN A 61 17.09 3.26 -20.10
CA ASN A 61 18.44 2.87 -19.67
C ASN A 61 18.52 1.36 -19.38
N PHE A 62 18.95 0.58 -20.38
CA PHE A 62 19.06 -0.89 -20.32
C PHE A 62 20.07 -1.44 -19.30
N ARG A 63 20.90 -0.59 -18.67
CA ARG A 63 21.94 -1.06 -17.73
C ARG A 63 21.38 -1.77 -16.49
N HIS A 64 20.12 -1.51 -16.13
CA HIS A 64 19.46 -2.12 -14.98
C HIS A 64 18.05 -2.61 -15.35
N TRP A 65 17.97 -3.54 -16.32
CA TRP A 65 16.69 -4.04 -16.85
C TRP A 65 15.73 -4.59 -15.77
N TRP A 66 16.24 -5.12 -14.66
CA TRP A 66 15.44 -5.59 -13.52
C TRP A 66 14.64 -4.47 -12.84
N GLN A 67 15.01 -3.21 -13.03
CA GLN A 67 14.24 -2.08 -12.51
C GLN A 67 13.00 -1.78 -13.32
N VAL A 68 13.01 -2.10 -14.62
CA VAL A 68 11.81 -2.01 -15.46
C VAL A 68 10.72 -2.93 -14.89
N PHE A 69 11.11 -4.12 -14.40
CA PHE A 69 10.19 -5.02 -13.71
C PHE A 69 9.63 -4.41 -12.41
N ALA A 70 10.47 -3.78 -11.59
CA ALA A 70 10.02 -3.08 -10.38
C ALA A 70 9.06 -1.90 -10.68
N ILE A 71 9.30 -1.17 -11.77
CA ILE A 71 8.43 -0.07 -12.22
C ILE A 71 7.09 -0.61 -12.73
N ILE A 72 7.10 -1.66 -13.55
CA ILE A 72 5.88 -2.28 -14.10
C ILE A 72 5.01 -2.81 -12.95
N THR A 73 5.60 -3.53 -12.01
CA THR A 73 4.88 -4.09 -10.86
C THR A 73 4.27 -3.00 -9.98
N LEU A 74 5.03 -1.96 -9.63
CA LEU A 74 4.50 -0.81 -8.88
C LEU A 74 3.42 -0.04 -9.64
N THR A 75 3.55 0.08 -10.97
CA THR A 75 2.53 0.76 -11.80
C THR A 75 1.24 -0.05 -11.85
N PHE A 76 1.34 -1.38 -11.95
CA PHE A 76 0.19 -2.29 -11.89
C PHE A 76 -0.52 -2.19 -10.53
N THR A 77 0.21 -2.25 -9.42
CA THR A 77 -0.39 -2.12 -8.09
C THR A 77 -0.96 -0.72 -7.82
N LEU A 78 -0.36 0.33 -8.41
CA LEU A 78 -0.93 1.68 -8.40
C LEU A 78 -2.26 1.72 -9.15
N ALA A 79 -2.36 1.09 -10.32
CA ALA A 79 -3.62 1.06 -11.08
C ALA A 79 -4.74 0.38 -10.28
N VAL A 80 -4.44 -0.73 -9.61
CA VAL A 80 -5.39 -1.41 -8.71
C VAL A 80 -5.80 -0.48 -7.56
N SER A 81 -4.84 0.14 -6.87
CA SER A 81 -5.11 1.06 -5.75
C SER A 81 -5.99 2.24 -6.17
N LYS A 82 -5.71 2.82 -7.35
CA LYS A 82 -6.52 3.90 -7.94
C LYS A 82 -7.92 3.44 -8.29
N ALA A 83 -8.09 2.26 -8.87
CA ALA A 83 -9.41 1.72 -9.19
C ALA A 83 -10.26 1.55 -7.91
N VAL A 84 -9.66 1.06 -6.83
CA VAL A 84 -10.30 0.96 -5.51
C VAL A 84 -10.66 2.35 -4.96
N PHE A 85 -9.76 3.32 -5.11
CA PHE A 85 -9.95 4.69 -4.62
C PHE A 85 -11.10 5.39 -5.33
N ILE A 86 -11.12 5.33 -6.66
CA ILE A 86 -12.16 5.92 -7.51
C ILE A 86 -13.51 5.23 -7.27
N GLY A 87 -13.53 3.89 -7.17
CA GLY A 87 -14.75 3.16 -6.80
C GLY A 87 -15.28 3.53 -5.41
N GLY A 88 -14.38 3.95 -4.52
CA GLY A 88 -14.74 4.53 -3.23
C GLY A 88 -15.43 5.88 -3.31
N LEU A 89 -14.92 6.78 -4.14
CA LEU A 89 -15.43 8.14 -4.31
C LEU A 89 -16.81 8.21 -4.99
N ILE A 90 -17.10 7.25 -5.88
CA ILE A 90 -18.35 7.25 -6.69
C ILE A 90 -19.51 6.57 -5.92
N GLU A 91 -19.30 6.15 -4.67
CA GLU A 91 -20.25 5.30 -3.88
C GLU A 91 -20.69 4.01 -4.58
N LYS A 92 -20.11 3.70 -5.74
CA LYS A 92 -20.26 2.46 -6.48
C LYS A 92 -18.99 1.65 -6.25
N PRO A 93 -18.95 0.80 -5.21
CA PRO A 93 -17.79 -0.01 -4.96
C PRO A 93 -17.59 -0.93 -6.18
N LEU A 94 -16.61 -0.62 -7.03
CA LEU A 94 -16.18 -1.43 -8.18
C LEU A 94 -15.96 -2.90 -7.80
N ILE A 95 -15.61 -3.13 -6.53
CA ILE A 95 -15.28 -4.42 -5.93
C ILE A 95 -16.37 -4.91 -4.95
N GLY A 96 -17.35 -4.08 -4.60
CA GLY A 96 -18.39 -4.43 -3.61
C GLY A 96 -19.34 -5.53 -4.07
N HIS A 97 -19.38 -5.81 -5.37
CA HIS A 97 -20.17 -6.89 -5.95
C HIS A 97 -19.41 -8.24 -6.01
N TRP A 98 -18.14 -8.26 -5.62
CA TRP A 98 -17.28 -9.45 -5.71
C TRP A 98 -17.20 -10.15 -4.36
N ASN A 99 -17.20 -11.49 -4.38
CA ASN A 99 -17.04 -12.30 -3.17
C ASN A 99 -15.77 -11.91 -2.41
N LYS A 100 -15.90 -11.70 -1.09
CA LYS A 100 -14.83 -11.37 -0.13
C LYS A 100 -13.52 -12.12 -0.39
N GLN A 101 -13.60 -13.44 -0.63
CA GLN A 101 -12.44 -14.28 -0.92
C GLN A 101 -11.69 -13.88 -2.21
N ARG A 102 -12.40 -13.51 -3.27
CA ARG A 102 -11.79 -13.09 -4.55
C ARG A 102 -11.04 -11.77 -4.39
N VAL A 103 -11.64 -10.83 -3.65
CA VAL A 103 -11.07 -9.53 -3.36
C VAL A 103 -9.77 -9.67 -2.55
N MET A 104 -9.82 -10.48 -1.49
CA MET A 104 -8.67 -10.76 -0.65
C MET A 104 -7.55 -11.48 -1.41
N GLY A 105 -7.91 -12.36 -2.36
CA GLY A 105 -6.96 -13.00 -3.28
C GLY A 105 -6.22 -12.01 -4.18
N ILE A 106 -6.91 -11.02 -4.75
CA ILE A 106 -6.29 -9.97 -5.57
C ILE A 106 -5.35 -9.12 -4.73
N TYR A 107 -5.77 -8.71 -3.53
CA TYR A 107 -4.91 -7.94 -2.63
C TYR A 107 -3.67 -8.73 -2.19
N GLY A 108 -3.82 -10.02 -1.89
CA GLY A 108 -2.71 -10.91 -1.57
C GLY A 108 -1.74 -11.09 -2.74
N PHE A 109 -2.26 -11.25 -3.95
CA PHE A 109 -1.44 -11.30 -5.17
C PHE A 109 -0.64 -10.01 -5.35
N CYS A 110 -1.28 -8.84 -5.21
CA CYS A 110 -0.60 -7.54 -5.28
C CYS A 110 0.49 -7.40 -4.22
N LEU A 111 0.25 -7.88 -3.00
CA LEU A 111 1.24 -7.86 -1.92
C LEU A 111 2.52 -8.61 -2.30
N VAL A 112 2.39 -9.78 -2.95
CA VAL A 112 3.54 -10.56 -3.43
C VAL A 112 4.38 -9.75 -4.42
N PHE A 113 3.76 -9.05 -5.37
CA PHE A 113 4.50 -8.19 -6.30
C PHE A 113 5.19 -7.02 -5.60
N ILE A 114 4.53 -6.40 -4.62
CA ILE A 114 5.13 -5.31 -3.84
C ILE A 114 6.35 -5.83 -3.07
N LEU A 115 6.28 -7.03 -2.48
CA LEU A 115 7.40 -7.64 -1.76
C LEU A 115 8.57 -7.99 -2.69
N ILE A 116 8.28 -8.55 -3.88
CA ILE A 116 9.31 -8.81 -4.89
C ILE A 116 9.97 -7.49 -5.32
N SER A 117 9.18 -6.43 -5.53
CA SER A 117 9.69 -5.10 -5.87
C SER A 117 10.56 -4.51 -4.75
N ALA A 118 10.14 -4.63 -3.49
CA ALA A 118 10.91 -4.19 -2.33
C ALA A 118 12.25 -4.94 -2.23
N GLY A 119 12.24 -6.25 -2.45
CA GLY A 119 13.45 -7.08 -2.48
C GLY A 119 14.42 -6.66 -3.59
N LEU A 120 13.91 -6.45 -4.81
CA LEU A 120 14.71 -5.98 -5.95
C LEU A 120 15.34 -4.61 -5.70
N GLN A 121 14.60 -3.69 -5.08
CA GLN A 121 15.11 -2.36 -4.75
C GLN A 121 16.17 -2.41 -3.64
N THR A 122 15.96 -3.26 -2.63
CA THR A 122 16.93 -3.51 -1.57
C THR A 122 18.23 -4.06 -2.16
N TRP A 123 18.14 -5.07 -3.03
CA TRP A 123 19.28 -5.65 -3.73
C TRP A 123 20.02 -4.61 -4.59
N THR A 124 19.28 -3.79 -5.34
CA THR A 124 19.87 -2.76 -6.20
C THR A 124 20.57 -1.67 -5.37
N THR A 125 20.03 -1.33 -4.20
CA THR A 125 20.67 -0.38 -3.27
C THR A 125 22.04 -0.86 -2.83
N VAL A 126 22.18 -2.16 -2.54
CA VAL A 126 23.48 -2.76 -2.16
C VAL A 126 24.49 -2.69 -3.30
N ILE A 127 24.08 -3.00 -4.53
CA ILE A 127 24.97 -2.98 -5.72
C ILE A 127 25.43 -1.56 -6.04
N THR A 128 24.56 -0.56 -5.84
CA THR A 128 24.81 0.83 -6.22
C THR A 128 25.35 1.69 -5.08
N ALA A 129 25.67 1.07 -3.93
CA ALA A 129 26.15 1.76 -2.73
C ALA A 129 27.46 2.55 -2.95
N ALA A 130 28.27 2.16 -3.93
CA ALA A 130 29.52 2.84 -4.27
C ALA A 130 29.30 4.22 -4.92
N ASP A 131 28.13 4.46 -5.52
CA ASP A 131 27.80 5.74 -6.15
C ASP A 131 26.73 6.45 -5.34
N SER A 132 27.16 7.48 -4.59
CA SER A 132 26.32 8.22 -3.65
C SER A 132 25.01 8.76 -4.26
N PHE A 133 25.03 9.17 -5.53
CA PHE A 133 23.85 9.73 -6.19
C PHE A 133 22.80 8.63 -6.50
N TYR A 134 23.25 7.50 -7.02
CA TYR A 134 22.37 6.35 -7.27
C TYR A 134 21.92 5.71 -5.96
N ALA A 135 22.81 5.59 -4.98
CA ALA A 135 22.51 5.02 -3.68
C ALA A 135 21.37 5.77 -2.98
N ALA A 136 21.44 7.11 -2.87
CA ALA A 136 20.40 7.92 -2.26
C ALA A 136 19.02 7.71 -2.92
N ARG A 137 19.02 7.57 -4.25
CA ARG A 137 17.81 7.34 -5.03
C ARG A 137 17.18 5.98 -4.75
N TYR A 138 17.98 4.91 -4.78
CA TYR A 138 17.47 3.56 -4.52
C TYR A 138 17.11 3.35 -3.06
N ILE A 139 17.81 3.99 -2.12
CA ILE A 139 17.42 4.03 -0.70
C ILE A 139 16.03 4.65 -0.58
N THR A 140 15.80 5.81 -1.21
CA THR A 140 14.49 6.48 -1.16
C THR A 140 13.38 5.60 -1.73
N ALA A 141 13.58 5.03 -2.92
CA ALA A 141 12.63 4.09 -3.51
C ALA A 141 12.37 2.88 -2.60
N THR A 142 13.43 2.32 -2.02
CA THR A 142 13.36 1.17 -1.11
C THR A 142 12.54 1.50 0.13
N CYS A 143 12.78 2.64 0.77
CA CYS A 143 12.02 3.09 1.94
C CYS A 143 10.53 3.25 1.62
N PHE A 144 10.18 3.91 0.51
CA PHE A 144 8.78 4.07 0.11
C PHE A 144 8.13 2.73 -0.24
N THR A 145 8.84 1.81 -0.88
CA THR A 145 8.29 0.50 -1.27
C THR A 145 8.08 -0.41 -0.05
N TRP A 146 8.98 -0.36 0.93
CA TRP A 146 8.76 -1.06 2.22
C TRP A 146 7.62 -0.44 3.00
N ALA A 147 7.54 0.89 3.10
CA ALA A 147 6.39 1.57 3.70
C ALA A 147 5.09 1.15 3.02
N LEU A 148 5.08 1.08 1.68
CA LEU A 148 3.96 0.61 0.89
C LEU A 148 3.55 -0.83 1.24
N SER A 149 4.51 -1.76 1.38
CA SER A 149 4.22 -3.13 1.79
C SER A 149 3.58 -3.22 3.17
N ILE A 150 4.06 -2.43 4.13
CA ILE A 150 3.54 -2.40 5.50
C ILE A 150 2.10 -1.87 5.49
N THR A 151 1.88 -0.74 4.80
CA THR A 151 0.54 -0.18 4.65
C THR A 151 -0.40 -1.16 3.94
N TRP A 152 0.10 -1.99 3.01
CA TRP A 152 -0.70 -2.99 2.30
C TRP A 152 -1.17 -4.13 3.21
N VAL A 153 -0.28 -4.60 4.08
CA VAL A 153 -0.62 -5.57 5.13
C VAL A 153 -1.66 -4.97 6.08
N LEU A 154 -1.46 -3.74 6.55
CA LEU A 154 -2.42 -3.06 7.42
C LEU A 154 -3.79 -2.90 6.76
N PHE A 155 -3.83 -2.55 5.47
CA PHE A 155 -5.07 -2.47 4.70
C PHE A 155 -5.79 -3.83 4.62
N MET A 156 -5.05 -4.91 4.34
CA MET A 156 -5.64 -6.26 4.30
C MET A 156 -6.19 -6.69 5.67
N VAL A 157 -5.49 -6.40 6.76
CA VAL A 157 -5.95 -6.70 8.12
C VAL A 157 -7.20 -5.89 8.46
N ALA A 158 -7.21 -4.58 8.20
CA ALA A 158 -8.36 -3.73 8.42
C ALA A 158 -9.59 -4.18 7.60
N TYR A 159 -9.36 -4.59 6.34
CA TYR A 159 -10.40 -5.16 5.49
C TYR A 159 -10.94 -6.48 6.07
N ALA A 160 -10.06 -7.39 6.51
CA ALA A 160 -10.48 -8.66 7.10
C ALA A 160 -11.30 -8.47 8.39
N CYS A 161 -10.91 -7.54 9.26
CA CYS A 161 -11.65 -7.19 10.48
C CYS A 161 -13.04 -6.64 10.16
N LYS A 162 -13.14 -5.66 9.26
CA LYS A 162 -14.42 -5.02 8.89
C LYS A 162 -15.47 -6.02 8.38
N TYR A 163 -15.04 -7.04 7.64
CA TYR A 163 -15.95 -8.06 7.11
C TYR A 163 -16.11 -9.27 8.03
N ARG A 164 -15.43 -9.34 9.18
CA ARG A 164 -15.71 -10.38 10.18
C ARG A 164 -17.04 -10.11 10.89
N ASP A 165 -17.31 -8.84 11.18
CA ASP A 165 -18.49 -8.40 11.93
C ASP A 165 -19.80 -8.42 11.12
N VAL A 166 -19.75 -8.79 9.83
CA VAL A 166 -20.93 -8.88 8.93
C VAL A 166 -21.40 -10.33 8.77
N ASP A 167 -20.53 -11.30 9.08
CA ASP A 167 -20.80 -12.73 8.93
C ASP A 167 -21.32 -13.37 10.25
N GLU A 168 -21.43 -12.60 11.35
CA GLU A 168 -22.07 -12.95 12.64
C GLU A 168 -23.47 -12.34 12.75
#